data_AF-N1U595-F1
#
_entry.id   AF-N1U595-F1
#
_cell.length_a   1.000
_cell.length_b   1.000
_cell.length_c   1.000
_cell.angle_alpha   90.00
_cell.angle_beta   90.00
_cell.angle_gamma   90.00
#
_symmetry.space_group_name_H-M   'P 1'
#
loop_
_entity.id
_entity.type
_entity.pdbx_description
1 polymer ?
#
loop_
_entity_poly.entity_id
_entity_poly.type
_entity_poly.pdbx_seq_one_letter_code
_entity_poly.pdbx_strand_id
1 'polypeptide(L)'
;MYLGFACETLGLKTTTATKSSFLIGTLVVITPFLEAVFKRKMPAKGNLLGAVVVFTGICLILLGEIGMEGSLMITSGDWITLGGAFFFSLYIIQMDRVSAEIPIRVSIFYQSFVAAFLALVSVIGLHFTGIEEARINPSMRLIPGVLYNALLASVLTTFLQTKFQRYVSPTRVGIIFSLEPVFSSIIAFLLLGETSGPVRIAGCTIVFAGLILAELIGKDREADF
;
A
#
# COMPACT_ATOMS: atom_id res chain seq x y z
N MET A 1 -2.09 10.09 -3.04
CA MET A 1 -1.62 9.16 -4.09
C MET A 1 -0.17 9.44 -4.50
N TYR A 2 0.14 10.52 -5.22
CA TYR A 2 1.51 10.78 -5.74
C TYR A 2 2.62 10.67 -4.67
N LEU A 3 2.47 11.33 -3.53
CA LEU A 3 3.46 11.26 -2.44
C LEU A 3 3.68 9.84 -1.91
N GLY A 4 2.62 9.02 -1.85
CA GLY A 4 2.72 7.61 -1.47
C GLY A 4 3.58 6.83 -2.46
N PHE A 5 3.29 6.94 -3.76
CA PHE A 5 4.09 6.32 -4.81
C PHE A 5 5.54 6.82 -4.84
N ALA A 6 5.77 8.12 -4.63
CA ALA A 6 7.11 8.69 -4.60
C ALA A 6 7.93 8.14 -3.44
N CYS A 7 7.34 8.09 -2.23
CA CYS A 7 7.95 7.48 -1.07
C CYS A 7 8.31 6.01 -1.31
N GLU A 8 7.37 5.22 -1.80
CA GLU A 8 7.58 3.78 -2.03
C GLU A 8 8.64 3.53 -3.12
N THR A 9 8.59 4.27 -4.22
CA THR A 9 9.58 4.16 -5.32
C THR A 9 10.99 4.54 -4.86
N LEU A 10 11.12 5.58 -4.02
CA LEU A 10 12.39 5.98 -3.45
C LEU A 10 12.87 4.99 -2.38
N GLY A 11 11.96 4.43 -1.58
CA GLY A 11 12.24 3.43 -0.57
C GLY A 11 12.89 2.19 -1.18
N LEU A 12 12.32 1.68 -2.28
CA LEU A 12 12.81 0.50 -3.01
C LEU A 12 14.25 0.61 -3.53
N LYS A 13 14.88 1.80 -3.51
CA LYS A 13 16.32 1.93 -3.81
C LYS A 13 17.22 1.33 -2.73
N THR A 14 16.72 1.22 -1.51
CA THR A 14 17.50 0.80 -0.34
C THR A 14 16.79 -0.22 0.55
N THR A 15 15.52 -0.54 0.30
CA THR A 15 14.78 -1.66 0.93
C THR A 15 14.39 -2.72 -0.11
N THR A 16 14.19 -3.96 0.35
CA THR A 16 13.65 -5.07 -0.45
C THR A 16 12.17 -4.85 -0.78
N ALA A 17 11.67 -5.55 -1.82
CA ALA A 17 10.27 -5.44 -2.24
C ALA A 17 9.32 -6.01 -1.17
N THR A 18 9.67 -7.16 -0.58
CA THR A 18 8.90 -7.75 0.53
C THR A 18 8.82 -6.78 1.71
N LYS A 19 9.95 -6.26 2.18
CA LYS A 19 9.98 -5.33 3.33
C LYS A 19 9.25 -4.03 3.05
N SER A 20 9.35 -3.49 1.82
CA SER A 20 8.61 -2.30 1.41
C SER A 20 7.10 -2.52 1.49
N SER A 21 6.58 -3.60 0.88
CA SER A 21 5.15 -3.93 0.92
C SER A 21 4.64 -4.23 2.34
N PHE A 22 5.48 -4.79 3.22
CA PHE A 22 5.17 -4.93 4.64
C PHE A 22 4.99 -3.57 5.33
N LEU A 23 5.92 -2.63 5.08
CA LEU A 23 5.85 -1.29 5.66
C LEU A 23 4.62 -0.53 5.16
N ILE A 24 4.25 -0.68 3.89
CA ILE A 24 2.98 -0.17 3.36
C ILE A 24 1.80 -0.83 4.08
N GLY A 25 1.84 -2.14 4.33
CA GLY A 25 0.84 -2.89 5.08
C GLY A 25 0.51 -2.34 6.48
N THR A 26 1.37 -1.51 7.08
CA THR A 26 1.06 -0.75 8.31
C THR A 26 -0.14 0.19 8.17
N LEU A 27 -0.60 0.45 6.95
CA LEU A 27 -1.88 1.11 6.64
C LEU A 27 -3.05 0.48 7.41
N VAL A 28 -2.98 -0.81 7.76
CA VAL A 28 -4.03 -1.48 8.57
C VAL A 28 -4.18 -0.89 9.97
N VAL A 29 -3.11 -0.28 10.51
CA VAL A 29 -3.11 0.40 11.82
C VAL A 29 -3.28 1.91 11.65
N ILE A 30 -2.63 2.50 10.65
CA ILE A 30 -2.67 3.95 10.43
C ILE A 30 -4.06 4.39 9.97
N THR A 31 -4.70 3.64 9.08
CA THR A 31 -6.01 3.98 8.52
C THR A 31 -7.12 4.06 9.57
N PRO A 32 -7.35 3.07 10.46
CA PRO A 32 -8.38 3.19 11.49
C PRO A 32 -8.13 4.33 12.47
N PHE A 33 -6.86 4.61 12.80
CA PHE A 33 -6.50 5.74 13.67
C PHE A 33 -6.86 7.08 13.01
N LEU A 34 -6.45 7.27 11.77
CA LEU A 34 -6.78 8.47 11.01
C LEU A 34 -8.29 8.56 10.76
N GLU A 35 -8.97 7.46 10.47
CA GLU A 35 -10.42 7.44 10.31
C GLU A 35 -11.12 7.91 11.59
N ALA A 36 -10.68 7.45 12.76
CA ALA A 36 -11.22 7.89 14.05
C ALA A 36 -11.02 9.39 14.28
N VAL A 37 -9.87 9.94 13.91
CA VAL A 37 -9.57 11.37 14.02
C VAL A 37 -10.45 12.20 13.06
N PHE A 38 -10.56 11.79 11.80
CA PHE A 38 -11.29 12.54 10.77
C PHE A 38 -12.81 12.42 10.87
N LYS A 39 -13.33 11.26 11.30
CA LYS A 39 -14.77 11.01 11.48
C LYS A 39 -15.25 11.22 12.91
N ARG A 40 -14.33 11.48 13.87
CA ARG A 40 -14.60 11.60 15.32
C ARG A 40 -15.39 10.41 15.89
N LYS A 41 -15.22 9.23 15.28
CA LYS A 41 -15.92 7.99 15.64
C LYS A 41 -14.99 6.81 15.43
N MET A 42 -14.87 5.98 16.46
CA MET A 42 -14.05 4.77 16.40
C MET A 42 -14.63 3.75 15.39
N PRO A 43 -13.77 3.07 14.63
CA PRO A 43 -14.18 1.92 13.81
C PRO A 43 -14.83 0.81 14.64
N ALA A 44 -15.59 -0.07 13.97
CA ALA A 44 -16.21 -1.22 14.63
C ALA A 44 -15.16 -2.07 15.35
N LYS A 45 -15.53 -2.61 16.53
CA LYS A 45 -14.63 -3.46 17.34
C LYS A 45 -14.10 -4.66 16.56
N GLY A 46 -14.90 -5.26 15.68
CA GLY A 46 -14.48 -6.34 14.79
C GLY A 46 -13.36 -5.93 13.83
N ASN A 47 -13.45 -4.74 13.25
CA ASN A 47 -12.41 -4.19 12.36
C ASN A 47 -11.11 -3.90 13.14
N LEU A 48 -11.21 -3.41 14.38
CA LEU A 48 -10.04 -3.17 15.24
C LEU A 48 -9.35 -4.48 15.64
N LEU A 49 -10.12 -5.52 15.97
CA LEU A 49 -9.58 -6.85 16.26
C LEU A 49 -8.87 -7.44 15.03
N GLY A 50 -9.52 -7.37 13.86
CA GLY A 50 -8.91 -7.78 12.60
C GLY A 50 -7.61 -7.03 12.31
N ALA A 51 -7.59 -5.70 12.51
CA ALA A 51 -6.38 -4.89 12.32
C ALA A 51 -5.23 -5.31 13.22
N VAL A 52 -5.48 -5.65 14.49
CA VAL A 52 -4.45 -6.16 15.42
C VAL A 52 -3.91 -7.51 14.97
N VAL A 53 -4.76 -8.42 14.53
CA VAL A 53 -4.34 -9.73 14.02
C VAL A 53 -3.50 -9.58 12.76
N VAL A 54 -3.95 -8.77 11.80
CA VAL A 54 -3.20 -8.47 10.57
C VAL A 54 -1.86 -7.83 10.90
N PHE A 55 -1.82 -6.84 11.80
CA PHE A 55 -0.56 -6.21 12.21
C PHE A 55 0.42 -7.21 12.84
N THR A 56 -0.10 -8.17 13.62
CA THR A 56 0.71 -9.25 14.20
C THR A 56 1.29 -10.16 13.10
N GLY A 57 0.48 -10.54 12.11
CA GLY A 57 0.93 -11.36 10.98
C GLY A 57 1.99 -10.64 10.13
N ILE A 58 1.77 -9.34 9.89
CA ILE A 58 2.72 -8.42 9.30
C ILE A 58 4.02 -8.47 10.10
N CYS A 59 4.02 -8.21 11.42
CA CYS A 59 5.24 -8.26 12.24
C CYS A 59 5.98 -9.61 12.17
N LEU A 60 5.24 -10.72 12.07
CA LEU A 60 5.83 -12.05 11.90
C LEU A 60 6.57 -12.21 10.56
N ILE A 61 6.00 -11.67 9.47
CA ILE A 61 6.65 -11.64 8.15
C ILE A 61 8.01 -10.93 8.25
N LEU A 62 8.05 -9.78 8.93
CA LEU A 62 9.29 -9.03 9.15
C LEU A 62 10.30 -9.84 9.97
N LEU A 63 9.88 -10.45 11.08
CA LEU A 63 10.75 -11.31 11.90
C LEU A 63 11.35 -12.48 11.10
N GLY A 64 10.60 -13.03 10.15
CA GLY A 64 11.09 -14.09 9.26
C GLY A 64 12.24 -13.65 8.35
N GLU A 65 12.30 -12.36 7.99
CA GLU A 65 13.41 -11.77 7.23
C GLU A 65 14.66 -11.63 8.11
N ILE A 66 14.50 -11.19 9.37
CA ILE A 66 15.58 -11.07 10.36
C ILE A 66 16.26 -12.41 10.64
N GLY A 67 15.46 -13.47 10.80
CA GLY A 67 15.96 -14.81 11.10
C GLY A 67 16.84 -15.40 9.98
N MET A 68 16.75 -14.87 8.76
CA MET A 68 17.53 -15.32 7.61
C MET A 68 18.76 -14.44 7.33
N GLU A 69 18.66 -13.12 7.49
CA GLU A 69 19.77 -12.18 7.25
C GLU A 69 20.64 -11.90 8.49
N GLY A 70 20.25 -12.40 9.66
CA GLY A 70 21.03 -12.33 10.90
C GLY A 70 21.05 -10.96 11.59
N SER A 71 20.53 -9.89 10.95
CA SER A 71 20.35 -8.58 11.58
C SER A 71 19.25 -7.74 10.91
N LEU A 72 18.55 -6.91 11.71
CA LEU A 72 17.60 -5.91 11.22
C LEU A 72 18.39 -4.67 10.76
N MET A 73 18.88 -4.66 9.52
CA MET A 73 19.39 -3.41 8.96
C MET A 73 18.21 -2.52 8.60
N ILE A 74 17.94 -1.55 9.48
CA ILE A 74 17.00 -0.47 9.18
C ILE A 74 17.69 0.45 8.17
N THR A 75 17.15 0.50 6.95
CA THR A 75 17.68 1.34 5.89
C THR A 75 16.92 2.66 5.86
N SER A 76 17.49 3.66 5.21
CA SER A 76 16.80 4.94 4.99
C SER A 76 15.49 4.75 4.22
N GLY A 77 15.43 3.77 3.32
CA GLY A 77 14.24 3.41 2.56
C GLY A 77 13.08 2.95 3.43
N ASP A 78 13.35 2.27 4.55
CA ASP A 78 12.28 1.81 5.46
C ASP A 78 11.47 2.98 6.02
N TRP A 79 12.15 4.03 6.46
CA TRP A 79 11.51 5.24 6.98
C TRP A 79 10.73 5.98 5.90
N ILE A 80 11.26 6.03 4.68
CA ILE A 80 10.59 6.67 3.54
C ILE A 80 9.33 5.88 3.17
N THR A 81 9.40 4.56 3.05
CA THR A 81 8.25 3.71 2.76
C THR A 81 7.18 3.80 3.85
N LEU A 82 7.58 3.84 5.13
CA LEU A 82 6.64 4.06 6.24
C LEU A 82 5.92 5.42 6.12
N GLY A 83 6.63 6.48 5.69
CA GLY A 83 6.01 7.76 5.32
C GLY A 83 5.01 7.61 4.16
N GLY A 84 5.32 6.75 3.19
CA GLY A 84 4.41 6.36 2.11
C GLY A 84 3.10 5.74 2.62
N ALA A 85 3.20 4.82 3.59
CA ALA A 85 2.03 4.19 4.22
C ALA A 85 1.07 5.22 4.85
N PHE A 86 1.62 6.26 5.47
CA PHE A 86 0.85 7.38 6.01
C PHE A 86 0.13 8.17 4.89
N PHE A 87 0.82 8.52 3.80
CA PHE A 87 0.21 9.22 2.67
C PHE A 87 -0.85 8.38 1.96
N PHE A 88 -0.67 7.06 1.86
CA PHE A 88 -1.69 6.16 1.33
C PHE A 88 -2.91 6.06 2.25
N SER A 89 -2.71 5.98 3.57
CA SER A 89 -3.82 5.98 4.53
C SER A 89 -4.65 7.27 4.45
N LEU A 90 -3.98 8.43 4.35
CA LEU A 90 -4.66 9.71 4.08
C LEU A 90 -5.40 9.72 2.75
N TYR A 91 -4.81 9.13 1.71
CA TYR A 91 -5.45 9.00 0.40
C TYR A 91 -6.72 8.14 0.49
N ILE A 92 -6.70 6.99 1.17
CA ILE A 92 -7.87 6.13 1.39
C ILE A 92 -9.01 6.91 2.05
N ILE A 93 -8.71 7.69 3.11
CA ILE A 93 -9.72 8.47 3.83
C ILE A 93 -10.30 9.62 2.99
N GLN A 94 -9.47 10.31 2.22
CA GLN A 94 -9.95 11.34 1.29
C GLN A 94 -10.81 10.71 0.20
N MET A 95 -10.41 9.54 -0.29
CA MET A 95 -11.09 8.83 -1.35
C MET A 95 -12.48 8.34 -0.95
N ASP A 96 -12.67 7.99 0.32
CA ASP A 96 -13.99 7.67 0.91
C ASP A 96 -15.00 8.80 0.67
N ARG A 97 -14.59 10.05 0.92
CA ARG A 97 -15.45 11.24 0.67
C ARG A 97 -15.60 11.54 -0.82
N VAL A 98 -14.48 11.58 -1.54
CA VAL A 98 -14.45 11.95 -2.98
C VAL A 98 -15.25 10.96 -3.83
N SER A 99 -15.19 9.67 -3.52
CA SER A 99 -15.92 8.63 -4.28
C SER A 99 -17.44 8.68 -4.11
N ALA A 100 -17.93 9.31 -3.04
CA ALA A 100 -19.35 9.54 -2.81
C ALA A 100 -19.87 10.80 -3.54
N GLU A 101 -19.06 11.86 -3.61
CA GLU A 101 -19.49 13.17 -4.11
C GLU A 101 -19.15 13.41 -5.59
N ILE A 102 -18.03 12.87 -6.08
CA ILE A 102 -17.48 13.22 -7.39
C ILE A 102 -17.65 12.04 -8.37
N PRO A 103 -18.07 12.30 -9.63
CA PRO A 103 -18.14 11.26 -10.65
C PRO A 103 -16.79 10.59 -10.87
N ILE A 104 -16.78 9.25 -10.90
CA ILE A 104 -15.60 8.39 -11.13
C ILE A 104 -14.67 8.90 -12.24
N ARG A 105 -15.24 9.29 -13.38
CA ARG A 105 -14.46 9.71 -14.56
C ARG A 105 -13.64 10.97 -14.26
N VAL A 106 -14.24 11.90 -13.52
CA VAL A 106 -13.63 13.16 -13.13
C VAL A 106 -12.52 12.90 -12.11
N SER A 107 -12.81 12.09 -11.08
CA SER A 107 -11.82 11.72 -10.05
C SER A 107 -10.58 11.06 -10.64
N ILE A 108 -10.76 10.08 -11.54
CA ILE A 108 -9.63 9.35 -12.15
C ILE A 108 -8.82 10.26 -13.07
N PHE A 109 -9.48 11.12 -13.85
CA PHE A 109 -8.80 12.06 -14.73
C PHE A 109 -7.90 13.00 -13.92
N TYR A 110 -8.45 13.64 -12.88
CA TYR A 110 -7.66 14.55 -12.04
C TYR A 110 -6.55 13.82 -11.27
N GLN A 111 -6.81 12.63 -10.72
CA GLN A 111 -5.78 11.85 -10.02
C GLN A 111 -4.62 11.48 -10.95
N SER A 112 -4.93 10.96 -12.14
CA SER A 112 -3.92 10.58 -13.13
C SER A 112 -3.16 11.79 -13.65
N PHE A 113 -3.88 12.88 -13.96
CA PHE A 113 -3.27 14.10 -14.49
C PHE A 113 -2.35 14.77 -13.46
N VAL A 114 -2.81 14.97 -12.23
CA VAL A 114 -2.01 15.58 -11.17
C VAL A 114 -0.82 14.70 -10.81
N ALA A 115 -1.00 13.38 -10.73
CA ALA A 115 0.11 12.47 -10.45
C ALA A 115 1.16 12.47 -11.57
N ALA A 116 0.74 12.46 -12.84
CA ALA A 116 1.65 12.55 -13.98
C ALA A 116 2.38 13.89 -14.02
N PHE A 117 1.68 15.00 -13.76
CA PHE A 117 2.28 16.33 -13.70
C PHE A 117 3.33 16.43 -12.58
N LEU A 118 2.98 15.99 -11.37
CA LEU A 118 3.91 16.00 -10.24
C LEU A 118 5.09 15.05 -10.47
N ALA A 119 4.87 13.88 -11.07
CA ALA A 119 5.95 12.97 -11.45
C ALA A 119 6.92 13.62 -12.43
N LEU A 120 6.43 14.33 -13.44
CA LEU A 120 7.25 15.06 -14.40
C LEU A 120 8.05 16.18 -13.72
N VAL A 121 7.41 16.96 -12.85
CA VAL A 121 8.07 18.02 -12.07
C VAL A 121 9.18 17.42 -11.20
N SER A 122 8.95 16.28 -10.55
CA SER A 122 9.97 15.63 -9.72
C SER A 122 11.12 15.05 -10.52
N VAL A 123 10.89 14.48 -11.70
CA VAL A 123 11.99 14.03 -12.59
C VAL A 123 12.86 15.22 -12.98
N ILE A 124 12.24 16.32 -13.39
CA ILE A 124 12.94 17.55 -13.78
C ILE A 124 13.72 18.12 -12.58
N GLY A 125 13.07 18.23 -11.41
CA GLY A 125 13.68 18.76 -10.19
C GLY A 125 14.86 17.92 -9.69
N LEU A 126 14.73 16.59 -9.69
CA LEU A 126 15.82 15.68 -9.29
C LEU A 126 17.00 15.74 -10.26
N HIS A 127 16.74 15.93 -11.55
CA HIS A 127 17.78 16.13 -12.56
C HIS A 127 18.55 17.44 -12.35
N PHE A 128 17.84 18.56 -12.16
CA PHE A 128 18.48 19.85 -11.95
C PHE A 128 19.23 19.96 -10.62
N THR A 129 18.78 19.25 -9.59
CA THR A 129 19.46 19.20 -8.29
C THR A 129 20.65 18.23 -8.28
N GLY A 130 20.85 17.46 -9.36
CA GLY A 130 21.93 16.48 -9.47
C GLY A 130 21.78 15.26 -8.57
N ILE A 131 20.61 15.07 -7.94
CA ILE A 131 20.34 13.93 -7.06
C ILE A 131 20.18 12.65 -7.90
N GLU A 132 19.49 12.75 -9.04
CA GLU A 132 19.28 11.65 -9.98
C GLU A 132 19.32 12.15 -11.41
N GLU A 133 20.01 11.44 -12.31
CA GLU A 133 20.03 11.81 -13.72
C GLU A 133 18.79 11.29 -14.45
N ALA A 134 18.07 12.19 -15.14
CA ALA A 134 16.99 11.79 -16.03
C ALA A 134 17.56 11.07 -17.26
N ARG A 135 17.51 9.73 -17.25
CA ARG A 135 17.98 8.89 -18.35
C ARG A 135 16.79 8.27 -19.08
N ILE A 136 16.64 8.58 -20.36
CA ILE A 136 15.69 7.89 -21.25
C ILE A 136 16.48 6.90 -22.09
N ASN A 137 16.42 5.62 -21.71
CA ASN A 137 16.98 4.54 -22.53
C ASN A 137 15.82 3.70 -23.07
N PRO A 138 15.30 4.02 -24.28
CA PRO A 138 14.17 3.32 -24.87
C PRO A 138 14.61 1.92 -25.31
N SER A 139 14.55 0.97 -24.37
CA SER A 139 14.77 -0.45 -24.64
C SER A 139 13.44 -1.13 -24.95
N MET A 140 13.45 -2.08 -25.90
CA MET A 140 12.28 -2.94 -26.16
C MET A 140 11.86 -3.73 -24.90
N ARG A 141 12.77 -3.91 -23.93
CA ARG A 141 12.48 -4.51 -22.62
C ARG A 141 11.73 -3.59 -21.66
N LEU A 142 11.82 -2.27 -21.85
CA LEU A 142 11.19 -1.27 -20.97
C LEU A 142 9.69 -1.12 -21.28
N ILE A 143 9.31 -1.22 -22.56
CA ILE A 143 7.95 -0.97 -23.04
C ILE A 143 6.92 -1.85 -22.30
N PRO A 144 7.11 -3.18 -22.13
CA PRO A 144 6.15 -4.00 -21.40
C PRO A 144 6.01 -3.59 -19.93
N GLY A 145 7.10 -3.24 -19.26
CA GLY A 145 7.08 -2.81 -17.86
C GLY A 145 6.35 -1.49 -17.67
N VAL A 146 6.59 -0.51 -18.55
CA VAL A 146 5.89 0.78 -18.54
C VAL A 146 4.40 0.61 -18.82
N LEU A 147 4.03 -0.20 -19.82
CA LEU A 147 2.64 -0.47 -20.14
C LEU A 147 1.92 -1.21 -19.01
N TYR A 148 2.57 -2.21 -18.39
CA TYR A 148 2.05 -2.88 -17.21
C TYR A 148 1.79 -1.89 -16.08
N ASN A 149 2.78 -1.03 -15.78
CA ASN A 149 2.67 -0.10 -14.66
C ASN A 149 1.63 0.99 -14.90
N ALA A 150 1.54 1.51 -16.12
CA ALA A 150 0.58 2.55 -16.49
C ALA A 150 -0.86 2.01 -16.58
N LEU A 151 -1.09 0.90 -17.27
CA LEU A 151 -2.45 0.41 -17.55
C LEU A 151 -3.00 -0.43 -16.40
N LEU A 152 -2.24 -1.42 -15.93
CA LEU A 152 -2.70 -2.35 -14.90
C LEU A 152 -2.44 -1.79 -13.51
N ALA A 153 -1.19 -1.47 -13.17
CA ALA A 153 -0.85 -1.10 -11.80
C ALA A 153 -1.32 0.30 -11.40
N SER A 154 -1.59 1.20 -12.37
CA SER A 154 -2.07 2.57 -12.10
C SER A 154 -3.53 2.77 -12.49
N VAL A 155 -3.88 2.73 -13.79
CA VAL A 155 -5.23 3.11 -14.24
C VAL A 155 -6.29 2.13 -13.76
N LEU A 156 -6.08 0.82 -13.92
CA LEU A 156 -7.06 -0.19 -13.53
C LEU A 156 -7.25 -0.24 -12.00
N THR A 157 -6.16 -0.28 -11.23
CA THR A 157 -6.21 -0.29 -9.76
C THR A 157 -6.88 0.97 -9.20
N THR A 158 -6.49 2.16 -9.70
CA THR A 158 -7.10 3.43 -9.28
C THR A 158 -8.58 3.48 -9.67
N PHE A 159 -8.96 2.94 -10.84
CA PHE A 159 -10.35 2.83 -11.23
C PHE A 159 -11.14 1.93 -10.28
N LEU A 160 -10.63 0.72 -9.99
CA LEU A 160 -11.28 -0.23 -9.08
C LEU A 160 -11.40 0.37 -7.68
N GLN A 161 -10.32 0.96 -7.16
CA GLN A 161 -10.34 1.64 -5.86
C GLN A 161 -11.37 2.77 -5.86
N THR A 162 -11.32 3.70 -6.82
CA THR A 162 -12.30 4.79 -6.94
C THR A 162 -13.73 4.29 -7.00
N LYS A 163 -13.97 3.21 -7.74
CA LYS A 163 -15.30 2.68 -7.96
C LYS A 163 -15.88 2.04 -6.71
N PHE A 164 -15.06 1.27 -5.99
CA PHE A 164 -15.50 0.45 -4.87
C PHE A 164 -15.31 1.12 -3.50
N GLN A 165 -14.48 2.16 -3.40
CA GLN A 165 -14.17 2.84 -2.13
C GLN A 165 -15.45 3.28 -1.39
N ARG A 166 -16.45 3.85 -2.07
CA ARG A 166 -17.71 4.29 -1.44
C ARG A 166 -18.56 3.19 -0.81
N TYR A 167 -18.28 1.92 -1.12
CA TYR A 167 -19.03 0.78 -0.57
C TYR A 167 -18.31 0.12 0.60
N VAL A 168 -17.09 0.57 0.93
CA VAL A 168 -16.21 -0.09 1.90
C VAL A 168 -15.58 0.96 2.79
N SER A 169 -15.75 0.85 4.11
CA SER A 169 -15.16 1.80 5.05
C SER A 169 -13.62 1.87 4.91
N PRO A 170 -12.99 3.05 5.11
CA PRO A 170 -11.53 3.22 5.08
C PRO A 170 -10.78 2.14 5.84
N THR A 171 -11.20 1.84 7.07
CA THR A 171 -10.59 0.75 7.86
C THR A 171 -10.65 -0.58 7.14
N ARG A 172 -11.80 -0.97 6.57
CA ARG A 172 -11.92 -2.23 5.82
C ARG A 172 -11.06 -2.24 4.56
N VAL A 173 -10.97 -1.12 3.83
CA VAL A 173 -10.04 -1.00 2.69
C VAL A 173 -8.61 -1.24 3.13
N GLY A 174 -8.21 -0.69 4.30
CA GLY A 174 -6.89 -0.95 4.85
C GLY A 174 -6.64 -2.42 5.19
N ILE A 175 -7.64 -3.11 5.74
CA ILE A 175 -7.53 -4.56 6.01
C ILE A 175 -7.42 -5.35 4.69
N ILE A 176 -8.18 -4.99 3.65
CA ILE A 176 -8.07 -5.64 2.33
C ILE A 176 -6.68 -5.43 1.72
N PHE A 177 -6.14 -4.21 1.79
CA PHE A 177 -4.81 -3.87 1.26
C PHE A 177 -3.67 -4.56 2.02
N SER A 178 -3.91 -5.04 3.24
CA SER A 178 -2.92 -5.88 3.94
C SER A 178 -2.65 -7.24 3.27
N LEU A 179 -3.44 -7.63 2.27
CA LEU A 179 -3.11 -8.77 1.41
C LEU A 179 -1.94 -8.49 0.46
N GLU A 180 -1.63 -7.22 0.20
CA GLU A 180 -0.53 -6.81 -0.65
C GLU A 180 0.82 -7.42 -0.24
N PRO A 181 1.30 -7.32 1.02
CA PRO A 181 2.55 -7.96 1.43
C PRO A 181 2.54 -9.48 1.25
N VAL A 182 1.37 -10.14 1.32
CA VAL A 182 1.26 -11.58 1.08
C VAL A 182 1.54 -11.92 -0.37
N PHE A 183 0.88 -11.22 -1.31
CA PHE A 183 1.11 -11.41 -2.74
C PHE A 183 2.51 -10.95 -3.16
N SER A 184 2.96 -9.80 -2.64
CA SER A 184 4.31 -9.28 -2.86
C SER A 184 5.37 -10.30 -2.44
N SER A 185 5.23 -10.90 -1.25
CA SER A 185 6.16 -11.91 -0.76
C SER A 185 6.20 -13.17 -1.63
N ILE A 186 5.04 -13.61 -2.14
CA ILE A 186 4.96 -14.77 -3.06
C ILE A 186 5.61 -14.42 -4.40
N ILE A 187 5.29 -13.26 -4.98
CA ILE A 187 5.82 -12.82 -6.27
C ILE A 187 7.33 -12.55 -6.17
N ALA A 188 7.79 -11.92 -5.09
CA ALA A 188 9.20 -11.66 -4.86
C ALA A 188 10.00 -12.96 -4.68
N PHE A 189 9.44 -13.97 -4.01
CA PHE A 189 10.05 -15.31 -3.98
C PHE A 189 10.17 -15.92 -5.39
N LEU A 190 9.11 -15.86 -6.20
CA LEU A 190 9.07 -16.49 -7.53
C LEU A 190 9.91 -15.76 -8.59
N LEU A 191 9.90 -14.42 -8.59
CA LEU A 191 10.49 -13.59 -9.65
C LEU A 191 11.84 -12.98 -9.26
N LEU A 192 12.02 -12.61 -7.98
CA LEU A 192 13.24 -11.97 -7.48
C LEU A 192 14.17 -12.95 -6.75
N GLY A 193 13.70 -14.18 -6.50
CA GLY A 193 14.46 -15.19 -5.76
C GLY A 193 14.58 -14.90 -4.26
N GLU A 194 13.74 -14.04 -3.70
CA GLU A 194 13.76 -13.69 -2.26
C GLU A 194 13.32 -14.88 -1.40
N THR A 195 14.21 -15.44 -0.57
CA THR A 195 13.97 -16.66 0.21
C THR A 195 12.74 -16.60 1.12
N SER A 196 11.86 -17.60 1.02
CA SER A 196 10.66 -17.73 1.87
C SER A 196 10.92 -18.66 3.06
N GLY A 197 11.13 -18.07 4.25
CA GLY A 197 11.23 -18.83 5.49
C GLY A 197 9.87 -19.31 6.02
N PRO A 198 9.81 -20.39 6.84
CA PRO A 198 8.55 -20.90 7.42
C PRO A 198 7.83 -19.87 8.31
N VAL A 199 8.59 -19.00 8.98
CA VAL A 199 8.04 -17.87 9.76
C VAL A 199 7.26 -16.90 8.87
N ARG A 200 7.74 -16.67 7.63
CA ARG A 200 7.09 -15.79 6.66
C ARG A 200 5.75 -16.35 6.19
N ILE A 201 5.71 -17.67 5.95
CA ILE A 201 4.48 -18.38 5.58
C ILE A 201 3.44 -18.28 6.70
N ALA A 202 3.85 -18.51 7.95
CA ALA A 202 2.96 -18.36 9.11
C ALA A 202 2.40 -16.93 9.22
N GLY A 203 3.22 -15.92 8.93
CA GLY A 203 2.81 -14.53 8.94
C GLY A 203 1.75 -14.24 7.88
N CYS A 204 1.93 -14.73 6.66
CA CYS A 204 0.94 -14.66 5.60
C CYS A 204 -0.39 -15.33 6.00
N THR A 205 -0.34 -16.51 6.64
CA THR A 205 -1.54 -17.19 7.15
C THR A 205 -2.27 -16.35 8.20
N ILE A 206 -1.54 -15.70 9.12
CA ILE A 206 -2.13 -14.84 10.14
C ILE A 206 -2.79 -13.60 9.51
N VAL A 207 -2.15 -12.98 8.51
CA VAL A 207 -2.74 -11.85 7.77
C VAL A 207 -4.06 -12.27 7.12
N PHE A 208 -4.09 -13.40 6.43
CA PHE A 208 -5.33 -13.95 5.86
C PHE A 208 -6.40 -14.23 6.93
N ALA A 209 -6.02 -14.82 8.06
CA ALA A 209 -6.95 -15.07 9.17
C ALA A 209 -7.51 -13.77 9.76
N GLY A 210 -6.68 -12.73 9.90
CA GLY A 210 -7.09 -11.41 10.37
C GLY A 210 -8.08 -10.73 9.43
N LEU A 211 -7.89 -10.86 8.12
CA LEU A 211 -8.85 -10.40 7.12
C LEU A 211 -10.20 -11.13 7.25
N ILE A 212 -10.19 -12.46 7.36
CA ILE A 212 -11.41 -13.26 7.53
C ILE A 212 -12.13 -12.86 8.82
N LEU A 213 -11.39 -12.67 9.91
CA LEU A 213 -11.93 -12.23 11.20
C LEU A 213 -12.60 -10.86 11.10
N ALA A 214 -11.95 -9.91 10.42
CA ALA A 214 -12.50 -8.59 10.17
C ALA A 214 -13.80 -8.65 9.36
N GLU A 215 -13.86 -9.50 8.35
CA GLU A 215 -15.04 -9.67 7.51
C GLU A 215 -16.19 -10.32 8.27
N LEU A 216 -15.92 -11.39 9.04
CA LEU A 216 -16.94 -12.12 9.78
C LEU A 216 -17.51 -11.32 10.95
N ILE A 217 -16.66 -10.63 11.73
CA ILE A 217 -17.09 -9.91 12.94
C ILE A 217 -17.43 -8.45 12.65
N GLY A 218 -16.80 -7.85 11.64
CA GLY A 218 -17.01 -6.46 11.27
C GLY A 218 -18.35 -6.20 10.58
N LYS A 219 -18.97 -7.23 9.97
CA LYS A 219 -20.23 -7.14 9.22
C LYS A 219 -21.45 -6.87 10.10
N ASP A 220 -21.45 -7.35 11.34
CA ASP A 220 -22.62 -7.33 12.24
C ASP A 220 -22.98 -5.95 12.83
N ARG A 221 -22.24 -4.87 12.51
CA ARG A 221 -22.50 -3.53 13.11
C ARG A 221 -22.51 -2.34 12.14
N GLU A 222 -22.28 -2.57 10.84
CA GLU A 222 -22.42 -1.50 9.82
C GLU A 222 -23.80 -1.51 9.15
N ALA A 223 -24.63 -2.52 9.38
CA ALA A 223 -26.00 -2.62 8.83
C ALA A 223 -27.01 -1.64 9.48
N ASP A 224 -26.59 -0.87 10.50
CA ASP A 224 -27.44 0.08 11.23
C ASP A 224 -27.20 1.56 10.83
N PHE A 225 -26.64 1.84 9.65
CA PHE A 225 -26.49 3.20 9.10
C PHE A 225 -27.30 3.42 7.82
#